data_AF-A0A7S4CSC6-F1
#
_entry.id   AF-A0A7S4CSC6-F1
#
_cell.length_a   1.000
_cell.length_b   1.000
_cell.length_c   1.000
_cell.angle_alpha   90.00
_cell.angle_beta   90.00
_cell.angle_gamma   90.00
#
_symmetry.space_group_name_H-M   'P 1'
#
loop_
_entity.id
_entity.type
_entity.pdbx_description
1 polymer ?
#
loop_
_entity_poly.entity_id
_entity_poly.type
_entity_poly.pdbx_seq_one_letter_code
_entity_poly.pdbx_strand_id
1 'polypeptide(L)'
;ETGTGKTILAKKVITSELDETKFQSAVVQFSAQTTSNHTQEIIESKLEKRRKGVFGPKIGKQYVIFIDDMNMPALEEYGAQPPIELLRQWMDYGGWYDYRKDSVGFKTILDILFAAGMGPTG
;
A
#
# COMPACT_ATOMS: atom_id res chain seq x y z
N GLU A 1 -8.20 13.37 -16.66
CA GLU A 1 -8.38 14.65 -15.94
C GLU A 1 -8.10 14.47 -14.45
N THR A 2 -7.22 15.32 -13.89
CA THR A 2 -7.04 15.52 -12.45
C THR A 2 -8.14 16.46 -11.94
N GLY A 3 -8.43 16.45 -10.63
CA GLY A 3 -9.39 17.40 -10.03
C GLY A 3 -10.88 17.10 -10.20
N THR A 4 -11.28 15.92 -10.72
CA THR A 4 -12.69 15.57 -10.95
C THR A 4 -13.38 14.89 -9.74
N GLY A 5 -12.87 15.09 -8.52
CA GLY A 5 -13.45 14.52 -7.28
C GLY A 5 -13.24 13.01 -7.03
N LYS A 6 -12.54 12.28 -7.92
CA LYS A 6 -12.26 10.83 -7.78
C LYS A 6 -11.64 10.47 -6.43
N THR A 7 -10.55 11.16 -6.07
CA THR A 7 -9.85 11.00 -4.79
C THR A 7 -10.75 11.29 -3.60
N ILE A 8 -11.58 12.34 -3.67
CA ILE A 8 -12.51 12.70 -2.59
C ILE A 8 -13.54 11.60 -2.38
N LEU A 9 -14.11 11.09 -3.47
CA LEU A 9 -15.10 10.01 -3.42
C LEU A 9 -14.49 8.71 -2.87
N ALA A 10 -13.33 8.31 -3.40
CA ALA A 10 -12.63 7.11 -2.94
C ALA A 10 -12.27 7.20 -1.46
N LYS A 11 -11.67 8.32 -1.03
CA LYS A 11 -11.35 8.59 0.38
C LYS A 11 -12.61 8.47 1.23
N LYS A 12 -13.72 9.14 0.87
CA LYS A 12 -15.00 9.10 1.61
C LYS A 12 -15.50 7.67 1.82
N VAL A 13 -15.57 6.87 0.74
CA VAL A 13 -16.06 5.48 0.83
C VAL A 13 -15.16 4.67 1.76
N ILE A 14 -13.85 4.76 1.57
CA ILE A 14 -12.86 3.93 2.26
C ILE A 14 -12.72 4.30 3.74
N THR A 15 -12.88 5.58 4.09
CA THR A 15 -12.71 6.03 5.48
C THR A 15 -14.01 6.06 6.28
N SER A 16 -15.17 6.11 5.62
CA SER A 16 -16.44 6.45 6.32
C SER A 16 -17.62 5.56 5.97
N GLU A 17 -17.56 4.77 4.90
CA GLU A 17 -18.71 3.94 4.47
C GLU A 17 -18.42 2.43 4.58
N LEU A 18 -17.17 2.04 4.81
CA LEU A 18 -16.83 0.64 5.03
C LEU A 18 -17.32 0.16 6.41
N ASP A 19 -17.87 -1.05 6.46
CA ASP A 19 -18.26 -1.72 7.70
C ASP A 19 -17.02 -2.01 8.57
N GLU A 20 -16.81 -1.19 9.60
CA GLU A 20 -15.66 -1.28 10.50
C GLU A 20 -15.56 -2.63 11.22
N THR A 21 -16.65 -3.40 11.32
CA THR A 21 -16.59 -4.75 11.90
C THR A 21 -15.85 -5.74 11.00
N LYS A 22 -15.84 -5.49 9.69
CA LYS A 22 -15.24 -6.34 8.65
C LYS A 22 -13.97 -5.75 8.05
N PHE A 23 -13.83 -4.43 8.05
CA PHE A 23 -12.75 -3.74 7.35
C PHE A 23 -11.92 -2.86 8.27
N GLN A 24 -10.63 -2.80 7.97
CA GLN A 24 -9.73 -1.71 8.36
C GLN A 24 -9.26 -1.04 7.08
N SER A 25 -8.93 0.25 7.11
CA SER A 25 -8.50 0.93 5.90
C SER A 25 -7.43 1.98 6.14
N ALA A 26 -6.65 2.24 5.10
CA ALA A 26 -5.77 3.39 5.02
C ALA A 26 -5.72 3.95 3.61
N VAL A 27 -5.42 5.25 3.55
CA VAL A 27 -5.10 5.95 2.33
C VAL A 27 -3.60 6.25 2.34
N VAL A 28 -2.90 5.80 1.31
CA VAL A 28 -1.48 6.03 1.08
C VAL A 28 -1.36 6.97 -0.11
N GLN A 29 -0.75 8.13 0.11
CA GLN A 29 -0.59 9.13 -0.94
C GLN A 29 0.84 9.07 -1.46
N PHE A 30 0.99 8.74 -2.73
CA PHE A 30 2.29 8.74 -3.39
C PHE A 30 2.68 10.14 -3.83
N SER A 31 3.98 10.37 -3.85
CA SER A 31 4.61 11.61 -4.27
C SER A 31 5.91 11.31 -5.00
N ALA A 32 6.50 12.32 -5.65
CA ALA A 32 7.81 12.18 -6.27
C ALA A 32 8.92 11.75 -5.28
N GLN A 33 8.73 12.00 -3.97
CA GLN A 33 9.70 11.66 -2.92
C GLN A 33 9.39 10.33 -2.21
N THR A 34 8.28 9.67 -2.56
CA THR A 34 7.92 8.39 -1.95
C THR A 34 8.94 7.32 -2.37
N THR A 35 9.54 6.65 -1.38
CA THR A 35 10.49 5.55 -1.59
C THR A 35 9.84 4.21 -1.24
N SER A 36 10.38 3.10 -1.75
CA SER A 36 9.90 1.76 -1.43
C SER A 36 9.98 1.47 0.08
N ASN A 37 11.05 1.89 0.74
CA ASN A 37 11.20 1.74 2.19
C ASN A 37 10.11 2.50 2.95
N HIS A 38 9.81 3.73 2.54
CA HIS A 38 8.74 4.51 3.15
C HIS A 38 7.36 3.87 2.93
N THR A 39 7.12 3.31 1.74
CA THR A 39 5.92 2.53 1.46
C THR A 39 5.80 1.33 2.40
N GLN A 40 6.89 0.55 2.58
CA GLN A 40 6.89 -0.58 3.53
C GLN A 40 6.57 -0.11 4.94
N GLU A 41 7.23 0.94 5.43
CA GLU A 41 7.01 1.49 6.78
C GLU A 41 5.56 1.93 7.01
N ILE A 42 4.98 2.69 6.06
CA ILE A 42 3.59 3.14 6.17
C ILE A 42 2.67 1.94 6.28
N ILE A 43 2.80 0.95 5.38
CA ILE A 43 1.92 -0.22 5.39
C ILE A 43 2.11 -1.05 6.65
N GLU A 44 3.35 -1.38 7.00
CA GLU A 44 3.66 -2.20 8.16
C GLU A 44 3.20 -1.56 9.47
N SER A 45 3.24 -0.23 9.59
CA SER A 45 2.73 0.50 10.76
C SER A 45 1.24 0.29 11.01
N LYS A 46 0.50 -0.22 10.02
CA LYS A 46 -0.95 -0.46 10.08
C LYS A 46 -1.32 -1.92 10.28
N LEU A 47 -0.35 -2.83 10.26
CA LEU A 47 -0.59 -4.27 10.31
C LEU A 47 -0.14 -4.86 11.65
N GLU A 48 -0.82 -5.93 12.07
CA GLU A 48 -0.49 -6.70 13.24
C GLU A 48 0.36 -7.92 12.84
N LYS A 49 1.39 -8.20 13.64
CA LYS A 49 2.14 -9.45 13.51
C LYS A 49 1.29 -10.59 14.08
N ARG A 50 0.90 -11.54 13.24
CA ARG A 50 0.11 -12.72 13.64
C ARG A 50 0.99 -13.86 14.11
N ARG A 51 2.11 -14.09 13.42
CA ARG A 51 3.16 -15.06 13.77
C ARG A 51 4.47 -14.65 13.12
N LYS A 52 5.55 -15.41 13.34
CA LYS A 52 6.87 -15.09 12.74
C LYS A 52 6.74 -14.99 11.21
N GLY A 53 7.09 -13.82 10.66
CA GLY A 53 7.06 -13.54 9.22
C GLY A 53 5.67 -13.35 8.61
N VAL A 54 4.58 -13.34 9.39
CA VAL A 54 3.22 -13.19 8.86
C VAL A 54 2.50 -12.01 9.52
N PHE A 55 2.02 -11.10 8.68
CA PHE A 55 1.39 -9.85 9.06
C PHE A 55 0.02 -9.71 8.37
N GLY A 56 -0.86 -8.90 8.95
CA GLY A 56 -2.17 -8.61 8.37
C GLY A 56 -2.99 -7.68 9.27
N PRO A 57 -4.21 -7.32 8.87
CA PRO A 57 -5.17 -6.68 9.76
C PRO A 57 -5.47 -7.55 10.99
N LYS A 58 -6.20 -6.98 11.94
CA LYS A 58 -6.80 -7.72 13.04
C LYS A 58 -7.54 -8.95 12.50
N ILE A 59 -7.34 -10.10 13.15
CA ILE A 59 -7.92 -11.38 12.72
C ILE A 59 -9.44 -11.24 12.54
N GLY A 60 -9.94 -11.74 11.40
CA GLY A 60 -11.36 -11.65 11.02
C GLY A 60 -11.72 -10.41 10.20
N LYS A 61 -10.77 -9.52 9.93
CA LYS A 61 -10.96 -8.34 9.08
C LYS A 61 -10.15 -8.41 7.78
N GLN A 62 -10.57 -7.64 6.78
CA GLN A 62 -9.80 -7.32 5.58
C GLN A 62 -9.25 -5.89 5.68
N TYR A 63 -8.04 -5.65 5.18
CA TYR A 63 -7.43 -4.33 5.16
C TYR A 63 -7.52 -3.72 3.75
N VAL A 64 -8.26 -2.62 3.60
CA VAL A 64 -8.38 -1.88 2.35
C VAL A 64 -7.30 -0.81 2.28
N ILE A 65 -6.42 -0.91 1.28
CA ILE A 65 -5.38 0.09 1.03
C ILE A 65 -5.74 0.84 -0.24
N PHE A 66 -5.97 2.14 -0.10
CA PHE A 66 -6.14 3.03 -1.24
C PHE A 66 -4.86 3.78 -1.53
N ILE A 67 -4.30 3.58 -2.72
CA ILE A 67 -3.10 4.26 -3.20
C ILE A 67 -3.51 5.39 -4.12
N ASP A 68 -3.37 6.62 -3.63
CA ASP A 68 -3.63 7.84 -4.37
C ASP A 68 -2.35 8.25 -5.12
N ASP A 69 -2.50 8.79 -6.33
CA ASP A 69 -1.39 9.22 -7.19
C ASP A 69 -0.35 8.13 -7.49
N MET A 70 -0.81 6.91 -7.82
CA MET A 70 0.04 5.73 -8.01
C MET A 70 1.20 5.94 -9.01
N ASN A 71 1.01 6.78 -10.03
CA ASN A 71 2.00 7.05 -11.07
C ASN A 71 2.99 8.18 -10.74
N MET A 72 2.88 8.82 -9.56
CA MET A 72 3.70 9.97 -9.17
C MET A 72 5.13 9.69 -8.68
N PRO A 73 5.52 8.50 -8.15
CA PRO A 73 6.89 8.27 -7.70
C PRO A 73 7.95 8.65 -8.75
N ALA A 74 9.08 9.22 -8.32
CA ALA A 74 10.13 9.57 -9.27
C ALA A 74 10.74 8.32 -9.93
N LEU A 75 11.09 8.44 -11.20
CA LEU A 75 11.92 7.46 -11.89
C LEU A 75 13.33 7.51 -11.31
N GLU A 76 13.94 6.36 -11.06
CA GLU A 76 15.38 6.29 -10.82
C GLU A 76 16.18 6.37 -12.14
N GLU A 77 17.51 6.34 -12.04
CA GLU A 77 18.43 6.44 -13.19
C GLU A 77 18.09 5.49 -14.35
N TYR A 78 17.56 4.31 -14.04
CA TYR A 78 17.22 3.26 -15.01
C TYR A 78 15.73 3.26 -15.41
N GLY A 79 14.95 4.27 -15.00
CA GLY A 79 13.54 4.39 -15.38
C GLY A 79 12.58 3.51 -14.59
N ALA A 80 13.02 2.88 -13.49
CA ALA A 80 12.12 2.16 -12.60
C ALA A 80 11.49 3.10 -11.57
N GLN A 81 10.32 2.72 -11.03
CA GLN A 81 9.68 3.38 -9.90
C GLN A 81 9.67 2.39 -8.72
N PRO A 82 10.68 2.38 -7.84
CA PRO A 82 10.81 1.39 -6.78
C PRO A 82 9.58 1.19 -5.89
N PRO A 83 8.78 2.23 -5.54
CA PRO A 83 7.54 2.03 -4.80
C PRO A 83 6.50 1.19 -5.55
N ILE A 84 6.42 1.32 -6.87
CA ILE A 84 5.48 0.56 -7.71
C ILE A 84 5.95 -0.88 -7.86
N GLU A 85 7.26 -1.09 -8.06
CA GLU A 85 7.84 -2.45 -8.12
C GLU A 85 7.66 -3.22 -6.82
N LEU A 86 7.72 -2.53 -5.68
CA LEU A 86 7.40 -3.13 -4.39
C LEU A 86 5.94 -3.60 -4.33
N LEU A 87 4.98 -2.79 -4.81
CA LEU A 87 3.57 -3.19 -4.86
C LEU A 87 3.36 -4.38 -5.80
N ARG A 88 4.04 -4.40 -6.94
CA ARG A 88 4.01 -5.54 -7.87
C ARG A 88 4.55 -6.80 -7.21
N GLN A 89 5.71 -6.71 -6.55
CA GLN A 89 6.28 -7.82 -5.77
C GLN A 89 5.29 -8.31 -4.71
N TRP A 90 4.62 -7.40 -4.01
CA TRP A 90 3.62 -7.75 -3.02
C TRP A 90 2.45 -8.52 -3.63
N MET A 91 1.90 -8.05 -4.75
CA MET A 91 0.80 -8.70 -5.44
C MET A 91 1.18 -10.09 -5.98
N ASP A 92 2.41 -10.24 -6.50
CA ASP A 92 2.88 -11.50 -7.08
C ASP A 92 3.23 -12.55 -6.02
N TYR A 93 3.87 -12.15 -4.92
CA TYR A 93 4.44 -13.07 -3.92
C TYR A 93 3.74 -13.05 -2.57
N GLY A 94 2.72 -12.22 -2.40
CA GLY A 94 2.00 -12.05 -1.13
C GLY A 94 2.83 -11.39 -0.04
N GLY A 95 3.88 -10.63 -0.40
CA GLY A 95 4.73 -9.96 0.58
C GLY A 95 6.03 -9.40 0.02
N TRP A 96 6.94 -9.02 0.92
CA TRP A 96 8.27 -8.50 0.57
C TRP A 96 9.33 -8.89 1.60
N TYR A 97 10.59 -8.75 1.23
CA TYR A 97 11.70 -8.85 2.16
C TYR A 97 11.83 -7.56 2.99
N ASP A 98 12.22 -7.73 4.25
CA ASP A 98 12.58 -6.59 5.11
C ASP A 98 13.85 -5.91 4.57
N TYR A 99 13.81 -4.60 4.43
CA TYR A 99 14.95 -3.81 3.96
C TYR A 99 16.03 -3.61 5.05
N ARG A 100 15.70 -3.89 6.32
CA ARG A 100 16.61 -3.67 7.45
C ARG A 100 17.63 -4.79 7.58
N LYS A 101 18.89 -4.43 7.83
CA LYS A 101 20.05 -5.33 7.81
C LYS A 101 20.03 -6.43 8.87
N ASP A 102 19.24 -6.26 9.93
CA ASP A 102 19.14 -7.16 11.09
C ASP A 102 18.11 -8.29 10.89
N SER A 103 17.31 -8.26 9.83
CA SER A 103 16.29 -9.26 9.53
C SER A 103 16.22 -9.51 8.02
N VAL A 104 16.74 -10.62 7.51
CA VAL A 104 16.62 -11.01 6.07
C VAL A 104 15.38 -11.88 5.82
N GLY A 105 14.31 -11.66 6.59
CA GLY A 105 13.10 -12.48 6.53
C GLY A 105 12.11 -11.99 5.47
N PHE A 106 11.55 -12.91 4.68
CA PHE A 106 10.36 -12.62 3.88
C PHE A 106 9.16 -12.40 4.81
N LYS A 107 8.45 -11.30 4.62
CA LYS A 107 7.21 -10.96 5.32
C LYS A 107 6.03 -11.26 4.42
N THR A 108 5.29 -12.31 4.75
CA THR A 108 3.99 -12.58 4.13
C THR A 108 2.95 -11.63 4.73
N ILE A 109 2.19 -10.96 3.87
CA ILE A 109 1.12 -10.05 4.28
C ILE A 109 -0.20 -10.54 3.69
N LEU A 110 -1.18 -10.76 4.56
CA LEU A 110 -2.45 -11.41 4.23
C LEU A 110 -3.64 -10.48 4.45
N ASP A 111 -4.78 -10.83 3.85
CA ASP A 111 -6.08 -10.18 4.02
C ASP A 111 -6.09 -8.71 3.60
N ILE A 112 -5.57 -8.45 2.40
CA ILE A 112 -5.40 -7.11 1.84
C ILE A 112 -6.26 -6.95 0.60
N LEU A 113 -6.94 -5.81 0.50
CA LEU A 113 -7.68 -5.38 -0.68
C LEU A 113 -7.05 -4.08 -1.19
N PHE A 114 -6.57 -4.11 -2.43
CA PHE A 114 -5.97 -2.94 -3.08
C PHE A 114 -7.04 -2.13 -3.82
N ALA A 115 -6.96 -0.82 -3.66
CA ALA A 115 -7.62 0.15 -4.51
C ALA A 115 -6.58 1.22 -4.90
N ALA A 116 -6.68 1.78 -6.10
CA ALA A 116 -5.74 2.79 -6.55
C ALA A 116 -6.41 3.85 -7.41
N GLY A 117 -5.90 5.08 -7.33
CA GLY A 117 -6.22 6.20 -8.21
C GLY A 117 -4.95 6.71 -8.87
N MET A 118 -5.04 7.09 -10.14
CA MET A 118 -3.94 7.74 -10.86
C MET A 118 -4.47 8.85 -11.76
N GLY A 119 -3.63 9.86 -11.98
CA GLY A 119 -3.85 10.83 -13.05
C GLY A 119 -3.65 10.17 -14.42
N PRO A 120 -4.22 10.74 -15.50
CA PRO A 120 -3.85 10.31 -16.85
C PRO A 120 -2.35 10.51 -17.06
N THR A 121 -1.72 9.58 -17.79
CA THR A 121 -0.35 9.75 -18.31
C THR A 121 -0.32 10.95 -19.26
N GLY A 122 0.62 11.87 -19.03
CA GLY A 122 0.93 12.98 -19.92
C GLY A 122 2.16 12.69 -20.78
#